data_AF-A0A811N5U0-F1
#
_entry.id   AF-A0A811N5U0-F1
#
_cell.length_a   1.000
_cell.length_b   1.000
_cell.length_c   1.000
_cell.angle_alpha   90.00
_cell.angle_beta   90.00
_cell.angle_gamma   90.00
#
_symmetry.space_group_name_H-M   'P 1'
#
loop_
_entity.id
_entity.type
_entity.pdbx_description
1 polymer ?
#
loop_
_entity_poly.entity_id
_entity_poly.type
_entity_poly.pdbx_seq_one_letter_code
_entity_poly.pdbx_strand_id
1 'polypeptide(L)'
;MDDLKQILARPIQLAEQVIKWSDEAYTFRQECMELKAKVERLAGLLRQAARADLYERPARRIFDDTEKALDKALALVDKCRAHGLVRRVFTIIPAGSFKKMTNQLDNSVGDLSWLLRVSSTGPSSSLIWEQIAVLYTGNLEARADAAASLVSLARDNDRYSKLIIEEDGVPPLLKLVRRGISRGQENCALAIGLLGRDPECVEQMVQAGVCLAFAKVLKEGPMKVQAMVAWAVSELAANHPKSQDAFALHNVIRLLVGHLAFETVQEHSKYAITSKMSIHSVLMDKRTAPALQFSRTYWMQGSMAA
;
A
#
# COMPACT_ATOMS: atom_id res chain seq x y z
N MET A 1 5.72 -18.81 17.49
CA MET A 1 6.34 -18.14 18.66
C MET A 1 7.47 -18.95 19.33
N ASP A 2 7.30 -20.22 19.75
CA ASP A 2 8.38 -20.97 20.45
C ASP A 2 9.61 -21.29 19.58
N ASP A 3 9.41 -21.61 18.29
CA ASP A 3 10.53 -21.85 17.35
C ASP A 3 11.46 -20.62 17.21
N LEU A 4 10.90 -19.41 17.24
CA LEU A 4 11.66 -18.18 17.03
C LEU A 4 12.55 -17.86 18.24
N LYS A 5 12.09 -18.20 19.45
CA LYS A 5 12.86 -18.05 20.68
C LYS A 5 14.03 -19.05 20.72
N GLN A 6 13.85 -20.25 20.17
CA GLN A 6 14.95 -21.22 20.02
C GLN A 6 16.02 -20.71 19.04
N ILE A 7 15.61 -20.10 17.93
CA ILE A 7 16.51 -19.51 16.93
C ILE A 7 17.40 -18.40 17.53
N LEU A 8 16.89 -17.64 18.50
CA LEU A 8 17.63 -16.54 19.13
C LEU A 8 18.72 -16.97 20.12
N ALA A 9 18.67 -18.21 20.62
CA ALA A 9 19.63 -18.69 21.62
C ALA A 9 21.07 -18.66 21.09
N ARG A 10 21.27 -19.11 19.84
CA ARG A 10 22.58 -19.23 19.21
C ARG A 10 23.23 -17.86 18.92
N PRO A 11 22.56 -16.88 18.29
CA PRO A 11 23.08 -15.54 18.11
C PRO A 11 23.45 -14.85 19.44
N ILE A 12 22.66 -15.01 20.49
CA ILE A 12 22.96 -14.41 21.80
C ILE A 12 24.25 -15.00 22.38
N GLN A 13 24.41 -16.33 22.34
CA GLN A 13 25.62 -17.00 22.81
C GLN A 13 26.86 -16.56 22.02
N LEU A 14 26.76 -16.48 20.69
CA LEU A 14 27.87 -16.01 19.84
C LEU A 14 28.26 -14.58 20.18
N ALA A 15 27.29 -13.68 20.36
CA ALA A 15 27.56 -12.29 20.70
C ALA A 15 28.33 -12.17 22.04
N GLU A 16 27.90 -12.91 23.07
CA GLU A 16 28.59 -12.97 24.37
C GLU A 16 30.01 -13.52 24.24
N GLN A 17 30.21 -14.54 23.40
CA GLN A 17 31.52 -15.12 23.16
C GLN A 17 32.47 -14.16 22.44
N VAL A 18 31.98 -13.42 21.43
CA VAL A 18 32.76 -12.39 20.73
C VAL A 18 33.17 -11.28 21.68
N ILE A 19 32.27 -10.81 22.55
CA ILE A 19 32.56 -9.78 23.56
C ILE A 19 33.70 -10.25 24.46
N LYS A 20 33.59 -11.46 25.02
CA LYS A 20 34.62 -12.05 25.88
C LYS A 20 35.97 -12.18 25.17
N TRP A 21 35.96 -12.71 23.94
CA TRP A 21 37.18 -12.96 23.17
C TRP A 21 37.87 -11.68 22.72
N SER A 22 37.11 -10.59 22.58
CA SER A 22 37.65 -9.27 22.25
C SER A 22 38.43 -8.68 23.42
N ASP A 23 38.02 -8.94 24.67
CA ASP A 23 38.77 -8.53 25.87
C ASP A 23 40.09 -9.31 26.04
N GLU A 24 40.15 -10.53 25.51
CA GLU A 24 41.34 -11.38 25.53
C GLU A 24 42.28 -11.12 24.33
N ALA A 25 41.99 -10.12 23.49
CA ALA A 25 42.77 -9.82 22.31
C ALA A 25 44.20 -9.33 22.65
N TYR A 26 45.19 -9.96 22.04
CA TYR A 26 46.60 -9.60 22.18
C TYR A 26 47.06 -8.68 21.04
N THR A 27 46.60 -8.93 19.81
CA THR A 27 46.86 -8.11 18.61
C THR A 27 45.60 -7.39 18.15
N PHE A 28 45.73 -6.27 17.40
CA PHE A 28 44.59 -5.50 16.87
C PHE A 28 43.58 -5.08 17.95
N ARG A 29 44.09 -4.68 19.12
CA ARG A 29 43.27 -4.40 20.32
C ARG A 29 42.23 -3.31 20.07
N GLN A 30 42.60 -2.23 19.39
CA GLN A 30 41.70 -1.12 19.14
C GLN A 30 40.52 -1.57 18.26
N GLU A 31 40.81 -2.30 17.19
CA GLU A 31 39.81 -2.82 16.28
C GLU A 31 38.90 -3.87 16.94
N CYS A 32 39.46 -4.72 17.81
CA CYS A 32 38.68 -5.65 18.64
C CYS A 32 37.76 -4.91 19.62
N MET A 33 38.21 -3.80 20.23
CA MET A 33 37.37 -2.99 21.14
C MET A 33 36.23 -2.28 20.39
N GLU A 34 36.47 -1.77 19.18
CA GLU A 34 35.42 -1.19 18.34
C GLU A 34 34.37 -2.22 17.92
N LEU A 35 34.83 -3.42 17.57
CA LEU A 35 33.97 -4.53 17.20
C LEU A 35 33.15 -5.01 18.40
N LYS A 36 33.76 -5.10 19.60
CA LYS A 36 33.08 -5.41 20.86
C LYS A 36 31.92 -4.44 21.11
N ALA A 37 32.13 -3.13 21.00
CA ALA A 37 31.08 -2.13 21.25
C ALA A 37 29.85 -2.31 20.33
N LYS A 38 30.07 -2.74 19.08
CA LYS A 38 28.98 -3.04 18.13
C LYS A 38 28.24 -4.31 18.51
N VAL A 39 28.98 -5.35 18.89
CA VAL A 39 28.39 -6.63 19.32
C VAL A 39 27.63 -6.48 20.64
N GLU A 40 28.06 -5.62 21.56
CA GLU A 40 27.32 -5.30 22.79
C GLU A 40 25.95 -4.68 22.49
N ARG A 41 25.89 -3.72 21.56
CA ARG A 41 24.61 -3.15 21.09
C ARG A 41 23.74 -4.24 20.48
N LEU A 42 24.31 -5.07 19.61
CA LEU A 42 23.60 -6.14 18.94
C LEU A 42 23.07 -7.20 19.93
N ALA A 43 23.85 -7.56 20.96
CA ALA A 43 23.41 -8.43 22.04
C ALA A 43 22.25 -7.82 22.84
N GLY A 44 22.27 -6.50 23.06
CA GLY A 44 21.15 -5.77 23.64
C GLY A 44 19.87 -5.92 22.83
N LEU A 45 19.94 -5.74 21.51
CA LEU A 45 18.80 -5.88 20.60
C LEU A 45 18.29 -7.31 20.51
N LEU A 46 19.18 -8.31 20.42
CA LEU A 46 18.79 -9.73 20.42
C LEU A 46 18.03 -10.13 21.70
N ARG A 47 18.46 -9.64 22.86
CA ARG A 47 17.75 -9.88 24.13
C ARG A 47 16.39 -9.18 24.20
N GLN A 48 16.28 -7.98 23.63
CA GLN A 48 14.97 -7.32 23.46
C GLN A 48 14.07 -8.14 22.55
N ALA A 49 14.59 -8.62 21.42
CA ALA A 49 13.87 -9.43 20.46
C ALA A 49 13.36 -10.74 21.07
N ALA A 50 14.14 -11.39 21.94
CA ALA A 50 13.72 -12.61 22.65
C ALA A 50 12.51 -12.41 23.58
N ARG A 51 12.23 -11.16 23.98
CA ARG A 51 11.12 -10.80 24.87
C ARG A 51 9.96 -10.14 24.13
N ALA A 52 10.14 -9.79 22.86
CA ALA A 52 9.15 -9.11 22.04
C ALA A 52 8.28 -10.11 21.26
N ASP A 53 7.07 -9.70 20.91
CA ASP A 53 6.27 -10.38 19.90
C ASP A 53 6.71 -9.88 18.53
N LEU A 54 7.39 -10.74 17.78
CA LEU A 54 8.12 -10.34 16.58
C LEU A 54 7.35 -10.66 15.31
N TYR A 55 7.52 -9.80 14.30
CA TYR A 55 7.04 -10.09 12.96
C TYR A 55 7.82 -11.28 12.37
N GLU A 56 7.21 -12.47 12.40
CA GLU A 56 7.91 -13.76 12.23
C GLU A 56 8.60 -13.92 10.86
N ARG A 57 8.07 -13.30 9.79
CA ARG A 57 8.56 -13.48 8.42
C ARG A 57 9.97 -12.92 8.19
N PRO A 58 10.25 -11.61 8.41
CA PRO A 58 11.59 -11.08 8.30
C PRO A 58 12.48 -11.52 9.46
N ALA A 59 11.90 -11.81 10.64
CA ALA A 59 12.69 -12.13 11.83
C ALA A 59 13.62 -13.33 11.61
N ARG A 60 13.15 -14.43 11.01
CA ARG A 60 14.00 -15.61 10.74
C ARG A 60 15.22 -15.26 9.90
N ARG A 61 15.02 -14.57 8.78
CA ARG A 61 16.11 -14.17 7.89
C ARG A 61 17.10 -13.23 8.58
N ILE A 62 16.59 -12.22 9.29
CA ILE A 62 17.42 -11.24 10.00
C ILE A 62 18.27 -11.94 11.08
N PHE A 63 17.69 -12.91 11.78
CA PHE A 63 18.41 -13.70 12.79
C PHE A 63 19.48 -14.59 12.17
N ASP A 64 19.18 -15.29 11.08
CA ASP A 64 20.16 -16.12 10.37
C ASP A 64 21.33 -15.29 9.82
N ASP A 65 21.04 -14.12 9.25
CA ASP A 65 22.06 -13.22 8.70
C ASP A 65 22.90 -12.60 9.83
N THR A 66 22.28 -12.29 10.97
CA THR A 66 22.97 -11.83 12.19
C THR A 66 23.86 -12.93 12.79
N GLU A 67 23.37 -14.17 12.86
CA GLU A 67 24.14 -15.32 13.33
C GLU A 67 25.42 -15.49 12.49
N LYS A 68 25.28 -15.49 11.16
CA LYS A 68 26.42 -15.58 10.24
C LYS A 68 27.40 -14.42 10.40
N ALA A 69 26.91 -13.21 10.68
CA ALA A 69 27.78 -12.07 10.94
C ALA A 69 28.57 -12.26 12.25
N LEU A 70 27.92 -12.73 13.31
CA LEU A 70 28.54 -13.03 14.60
C LEU A 70 29.55 -14.18 14.52
N ASP A 71 29.26 -15.25 13.79
CA ASP A 71 30.22 -16.35 13.57
C ASP A 71 31.49 -15.85 12.88
N LYS A 72 31.35 -15.00 11.86
CA LYS A 72 32.51 -14.41 11.18
C LYS A 72 33.27 -13.46 12.09
N ALA A 73 32.57 -12.69 12.92
CA ALA A 73 33.18 -11.82 13.92
C ALA A 73 33.98 -12.64 14.95
N LEU A 74 33.42 -13.76 15.43
CA LEU A 74 34.07 -14.67 16.36
C LEU A 74 35.35 -15.27 15.76
N ALA A 75 35.27 -15.74 14.51
CA ALA A 75 36.44 -16.28 13.80
C ALA A 75 37.53 -15.22 13.57
N LEU A 76 37.16 -13.94 13.39
CA LEU A 76 38.12 -12.84 13.26
C LEU A 76 38.79 -12.52 14.59
N VAL A 77 38.02 -12.43 15.69
CA VAL A 77 38.55 -12.14 17.03
C VAL A 77 39.39 -13.30 17.57
N ASP A 78 39.06 -14.56 17.24
CA ASP A 78 39.87 -15.71 17.66
C ASP A 78 41.33 -15.63 17.17
N LYS A 79 41.52 -15.08 15.96
CA LYS A 79 42.85 -14.87 15.37
C LYS A 79 43.67 -13.81 16.10
N CYS A 80 43.00 -12.95 16.87
CA CYS A 80 43.62 -11.85 17.61
C CYS A 80 44.03 -12.24 19.04
N ARG A 81 43.58 -13.41 19.50
CA ARG A 81 43.87 -13.93 20.85
C ARG A 81 45.23 -14.59 20.91
N ALA A 82 45.86 -14.50 22.08
CA ALA A 82 47.09 -15.24 22.37
C ALA A 82 46.76 -16.72 22.60
N HIS A 83 46.73 -17.50 21.53
CA HIS A 83 46.76 -18.96 21.66
C HIS A 83 48.18 -19.39 22.09
N GLY A 84 48.29 -20.47 22.85
CA GLY A 84 49.57 -21.00 23.33
C GLY A 84 50.60 -21.26 22.20
N LEU A 85 51.83 -21.63 22.59
CA LEU A 85 53.03 -21.68 21.72
C LEU A 85 52.85 -22.32 20.33
N VAL A 86 51.87 -23.21 20.14
CA VAL A 86 51.63 -23.98 18.90
C VAL A 86 50.79 -23.24 17.83
N ARG A 87 50.02 -22.19 18.17
CA ARG A 87 49.17 -21.46 17.20
C ARG A 87 49.75 -20.11 16.72
N ARG A 88 50.92 -19.72 17.23
CA ARG A 88 51.54 -18.40 17.01
C ARG A 88 52.01 -18.10 15.59
N VAL A 89 52.02 -19.08 14.68
CA VAL A 89 52.91 -18.98 13.50
C VAL A 89 52.25 -18.42 12.23
N PHE A 90 50.92 -18.42 12.02
CA PHE A 90 50.36 -17.90 10.74
C PHE A 90 48.93 -17.33 10.80
N THR A 91 48.67 -16.30 11.62
CA THR A 91 47.39 -15.55 11.53
C THR A 91 47.49 -14.37 10.57
N ILE A 92 47.24 -14.62 9.27
CA ILE A 92 47.10 -13.55 8.28
C ILE A 92 45.67 -12.98 8.38
N ILE A 93 45.56 -11.71 8.78
CA ILE A 93 44.31 -10.93 8.72
C ILE A 93 44.44 -9.98 7.52
N PRO A 94 43.65 -10.16 6.44
CA PRO A 94 43.69 -9.26 5.31
C PRO A 94 43.37 -7.82 5.71
N ALA A 95 44.04 -6.85 5.07
CA ALA A 95 43.76 -5.44 5.25
C ALA A 95 42.28 -5.13 4.96
N GLY A 96 41.61 -4.41 5.86
CA GLY A 96 40.19 -4.07 5.75
C GLY A 96 39.22 -5.14 6.27
N SER A 97 39.69 -6.29 6.78
CA SER A 97 38.80 -7.33 7.36
C SER A 97 37.95 -6.78 8.51
N PHE A 98 38.55 -5.99 9.41
CA PHE A 98 37.83 -5.33 10.50
C PHE A 98 36.81 -4.32 9.99
N LYS A 99 37.18 -3.47 9.02
CA LYS A 99 36.25 -2.51 8.42
C LYS A 99 35.04 -3.20 7.79
N LYS A 100 35.27 -4.29 7.03
CA LYS A 100 34.20 -5.10 6.45
C LYS A 100 33.31 -5.71 7.53
N MET A 101 33.90 -6.23 8.61
CA MET A 101 33.18 -6.82 9.72
C MET A 101 32.31 -5.78 10.44
N THR A 102 32.89 -4.63 10.75
CA THR A 102 32.21 -3.48 11.34
C THR A 102 30.98 -3.08 10.53
N ASN A 103 31.11 -2.93 9.21
CA ASN A 103 29.98 -2.58 8.35
C ASN A 103 28.90 -3.67 8.35
N GLN A 104 29.29 -4.95 8.37
CA GLN A 104 28.32 -6.06 8.44
C GLN A 104 27.56 -6.05 9.76
N LEU A 105 28.23 -5.81 10.88
CA LEU A 105 27.59 -5.70 12.20
C LEU A 105 26.68 -4.47 12.29
N ASP A 106 27.06 -3.33 11.71
CA ASP A 106 26.20 -2.14 11.66
C ASP A 106 24.92 -2.40 10.86
N ASN A 107 25.01 -3.12 9.74
CA ASN A 107 23.83 -3.55 8.98
C ASN A 107 22.92 -4.43 9.84
N SER A 108 23.47 -5.43 10.54
CA SER A 108 22.68 -6.29 11.44
C SER A 108 22.05 -5.51 12.61
N VAL A 109 22.73 -4.50 13.16
CA VAL A 109 22.16 -3.58 14.15
C VAL A 109 20.98 -2.80 13.56
N GLY A 110 21.11 -2.32 12.33
CA GLY A 110 20.03 -1.64 11.60
C GLY A 110 18.82 -2.55 11.39
N ASP A 111 19.04 -3.77 10.89
CA ASP A 111 17.98 -4.75 10.62
C ASP A 111 17.23 -5.16 11.89
N LEU A 112 17.95 -5.45 12.99
CA LEU A 112 17.33 -5.78 14.28
C LEU A 112 16.58 -4.58 14.88
N SER A 113 17.12 -3.37 14.77
CA SER A 113 16.45 -2.17 15.25
C SER A 113 15.18 -1.89 14.45
N TRP A 114 15.21 -2.10 13.13
CA TRP A 114 14.03 -2.03 12.27
C TRP A 114 13.01 -3.10 12.66
N LEU A 115 13.45 -4.35 12.83
CA LEU A 115 12.58 -5.47 13.21
C LEU A 115 11.85 -5.19 14.53
N LEU A 116 12.56 -4.72 15.55
CA LEU A 116 11.97 -4.38 16.84
C LEU A 116 10.98 -3.22 16.73
N ARG A 117 11.27 -2.22 15.91
CA ARG A 117 10.38 -1.08 15.66
C ARG A 117 9.09 -1.53 14.97
N VAL A 118 9.19 -2.29 13.88
CA VAL A 118 7.99 -2.79 13.17
C VAL A 118 7.23 -3.78 14.05
N SER A 119 7.92 -4.59 14.87
CA SER A 119 7.29 -5.55 15.79
C SER A 119 6.61 -4.88 16.99
N SER A 120 7.12 -3.71 17.44
CA SER A 120 6.46 -2.87 18.44
C SER A 120 5.11 -2.30 17.96
N THR A 121 4.72 -2.58 16.72
CA THR A 121 3.37 -2.32 16.23
C THR A 121 2.29 -3.26 16.74
N GLY A 122 2.69 -4.33 17.43
CA GLY A 122 1.79 -5.22 18.17
C GLY A 122 1.14 -6.30 17.31
N PRO A 123 0.35 -7.21 17.92
CA PRO A 123 -0.27 -8.37 17.26
C PRO A 123 -1.23 -7.99 16.11
N SER A 124 -1.59 -6.72 16.00
CA SER A 124 -2.41 -6.21 14.91
C SER A 124 -1.65 -6.09 13.58
N SER A 125 -0.31 -6.00 13.60
CA SER A 125 0.51 -6.00 12.37
C SER A 125 0.49 -7.36 11.68
N SER A 126 0.67 -8.44 12.45
CA SER A 126 0.53 -9.81 11.91
C SER A 126 -0.88 -10.06 11.37
N LEU A 127 -1.90 -9.54 12.05
CA LEU A 127 -3.28 -9.61 11.56
C LEU A 127 -3.48 -8.83 10.24
N ILE A 128 -2.97 -7.60 10.12
CA ILE A 128 -3.06 -6.80 8.89
C ILE A 128 -2.43 -7.56 7.71
N TRP A 129 -1.23 -8.11 7.91
CA TRP A 129 -0.56 -8.92 6.91
C TRP A 129 -1.35 -10.16 6.50
N GLU A 130 -1.93 -10.86 7.47
CA GLU A 130 -2.78 -12.02 7.20
C GLU A 130 -3.99 -11.62 6.35
N GLN A 131 -4.67 -10.52 6.69
CA GLN A 131 -5.81 -10.04 5.89
C GLN A 131 -5.37 -9.61 4.49
N ILE A 132 -4.23 -8.93 4.35
CA ILE A 132 -3.68 -8.55 3.03
C ILE A 132 -3.34 -9.81 2.20
N ALA A 133 -2.75 -10.83 2.82
CA ALA A 133 -2.46 -12.09 2.14
C ALA A 133 -3.75 -12.78 1.65
N VAL A 134 -4.82 -12.77 2.45
CA VAL A 134 -6.14 -13.28 2.06
C VAL A 134 -6.73 -12.46 0.91
N LEU A 135 -6.56 -11.13 0.88
CA LEU A 135 -7.01 -10.29 -0.25
C LEU A 135 -6.36 -10.71 -1.58
N TYR A 136 -5.11 -11.17 -1.56
CA TYR A 136 -4.41 -11.66 -2.75
C TYR A 136 -4.82 -13.08 -3.15
N THR A 137 -4.93 -13.98 -2.18
CA THR A 137 -4.94 -15.44 -2.42
C THR A 137 -6.31 -16.08 -2.22
N GLY A 138 -7.17 -15.49 -1.40
CA GLY A 138 -8.48 -16.05 -1.04
C GLY A 138 -9.46 -16.10 -2.21
N ASN A 139 -10.58 -16.80 -2.01
CA ASN A 139 -11.74 -16.71 -2.90
C ASN A 139 -12.50 -15.38 -2.68
N LEU A 140 -13.51 -15.08 -3.51
CA LEU A 140 -14.20 -13.78 -3.43
C LEU A 140 -14.86 -13.49 -2.07
N GLU A 141 -15.37 -14.52 -1.39
CA GLU A 141 -15.97 -14.36 -0.05
C GLU A 141 -14.92 -14.09 1.02
N ALA A 142 -13.85 -14.90 1.05
CA ALA A 142 -12.74 -14.71 1.97
C ALA A 142 -12.08 -13.33 1.80
N ARG A 143 -11.96 -12.84 0.56
CA ARG A 143 -11.47 -11.48 0.28
C ARG A 143 -12.43 -10.40 0.80
N ALA A 144 -13.75 -10.62 0.69
CA ALA A 144 -14.74 -9.68 1.22
C ALA A 144 -14.72 -9.61 2.74
N ASP A 145 -14.53 -10.75 3.41
CA ASP A 145 -14.37 -10.85 4.86
C ASP A 145 -13.04 -10.21 5.30
N ALA A 146 -11.94 -10.45 4.59
CA ALA A 146 -10.66 -9.81 4.86
C ALA A 146 -10.72 -8.28 4.72
N ALA A 147 -11.43 -7.78 3.71
CA ALA A 147 -11.68 -6.34 3.57
C ALA A 147 -12.49 -5.78 4.76
N ALA A 148 -13.48 -6.54 5.27
CA ALA A 148 -14.25 -6.14 6.46
C ALA A 148 -13.39 -6.09 7.74
N SER A 149 -12.46 -7.04 7.89
CA SER A 149 -11.49 -7.04 8.99
C SER A 149 -10.58 -5.80 8.93
N LEU A 150 -10.07 -5.44 7.74
CA LEU A 150 -9.27 -4.23 7.56
C LEU A 150 -10.07 -2.95 7.85
N VAL A 151 -11.36 -2.90 7.50
CA VAL A 151 -12.25 -1.79 7.90
C VAL A 151 -12.33 -1.66 9.42
N SER A 152 -12.51 -2.78 10.12
CA SER A 152 -12.62 -2.78 11.59
C SER A 152 -11.33 -2.24 12.23
N LEU A 153 -10.16 -2.66 11.71
CA LEU A 153 -8.87 -2.17 12.16
C LEU A 153 -8.69 -0.67 11.86
N ALA A 154 -8.96 -0.23 10.64
CA ALA A 154 -8.82 1.17 10.25
C ALA A 154 -9.77 2.11 11.03
N ARG A 155 -10.91 1.61 11.52
CA ARG A 155 -11.83 2.39 12.38
C ARG A 155 -11.34 2.51 13.82
N ASP A 156 -10.68 1.49 14.33
CA ASP A 156 -10.25 1.42 15.72
C ASP A 156 -9.10 2.41 15.98
N ASN A 157 -8.13 2.49 15.06
CA ASN A 157 -6.96 3.34 15.23
C ASN A 157 -6.35 3.77 13.90
N ASP A 158 -6.12 5.08 13.74
CA ASP A 158 -5.49 5.67 12.54
C ASP A 158 -4.09 5.10 12.26
N ARG A 159 -3.41 4.58 13.29
CA ARG A 159 -2.13 3.88 13.11
C ARG A 159 -2.25 2.66 12.20
N TYR A 160 -3.35 1.92 12.29
CA TYR A 160 -3.57 0.75 11.43
C TYR A 160 -3.79 1.16 9.98
N SER A 161 -4.35 2.35 9.73
CA SER A 161 -4.47 2.89 8.38
C SER A 161 -3.09 3.09 7.73
N LYS A 162 -2.15 3.69 8.45
CA LYS A 162 -0.75 3.82 7.99
C LYS A 162 -0.14 2.46 7.68
N LEU A 163 -0.28 1.53 8.62
CA LEU A 163 0.32 0.20 8.48
C LEU A 163 -0.28 -0.59 7.30
N ILE A 164 -1.59 -0.51 7.05
CA ILE A 164 -2.20 -1.16 5.86
C ILE A 164 -1.59 -0.64 4.55
N ILE A 165 -1.22 0.64 4.50
CA ILE A 165 -0.60 1.24 3.33
C ILE A 165 0.87 0.85 3.21
N GLU A 166 1.63 0.92 4.29
CA GLU A 166 3.04 0.52 4.36
C GLU A 166 3.24 -0.94 3.92
N GLU A 167 2.29 -1.82 4.25
CA GLU A 167 2.33 -3.25 3.91
C GLU A 167 1.68 -3.58 2.56
N ASP A 168 1.61 -2.61 1.63
CA ASP A 168 1.08 -2.79 0.27
C ASP A 168 -0.36 -3.33 0.20
N GLY A 169 -1.21 -2.92 1.15
CA GLY A 169 -2.62 -3.32 1.23
C GLY A 169 -3.52 -2.61 0.21
N VAL A 170 -3.11 -1.47 -0.35
CA VAL A 170 -3.94 -0.69 -1.29
C VAL A 170 -4.16 -1.38 -2.64
N PRO A 171 -3.12 -1.89 -3.35
CA PRO A 171 -3.31 -2.56 -4.64
C PRO A 171 -4.36 -3.69 -4.66
N PRO A 172 -4.40 -4.64 -3.69
CA PRO A 172 -5.40 -5.70 -3.70
C PRO A 172 -6.80 -5.17 -3.36
N LEU A 173 -6.93 -4.14 -2.51
CA LEU A 173 -8.20 -3.44 -2.28
C LEU A 173 -8.73 -2.79 -3.57
N LEU A 174 -7.87 -2.11 -4.33
CA LEU A 174 -8.23 -1.51 -5.63
C LEU A 174 -8.57 -2.55 -6.70
N LYS A 175 -8.01 -3.75 -6.62
CA LYS A 175 -8.38 -4.86 -7.49
C LYS A 175 -9.76 -5.40 -7.13
N LEU A 176 -10.04 -5.59 -5.84
CA LEU A 176 -11.30 -6.14 -5.36
C LEU A 176 -12.46 -5.14 -5.52
N VAL A 177 -12.27 -3.84 -5.28
CA VAL A 177 -13.33 -2.83 -5.49
C VAL A 177 -13.85 -2.82 -6.95
N ARG A 178 -12.99 -3.15 -7.93
CA ARG A 178 -13.36 -3.19 -9.35
C ARG A 178 -13.97 -4.50 -9.83
N ARG A 179 -13.68 -5.63 -9.15
CA ARG A 179 -13.98 -6.98 -9.66
C ARG A 179 -14.49 -7.96 -8.59
N GLY A 180 -14.84 -7.45 -7.41
CA GLY A 180 -15.37 -8.24 -6.30
C GLY A 180 -16.89 -8.40 -6.37
N ILE A 181 -17.41 -9.20 -5.44
CA ILE A 181 -18.84 -9.24 -5.12
C ILE A 181 -19.27 -7.94 -4.41
N SER A 182 -20.55 -7.55 -4.49
CA SER A 182 -21.06 -6.27 -3.94
C SER A 182 -20.53 -5.97 -2.52
N ARG A 183 -20.68 -6.93 -1.60
CA ARG A 183 -20.19 -6.81 -0.21
C ARG A 183 -18.70 -6.52 -0.12
N GLY A 184 -17.89 -7.24 -0.90
CA GLY A 184 -16.44 -7.03 -0.96
C GLY A 184 -16.07 -5.68 -1.59
N GLN A 185 -16.81 -5.24 -2.61
CA GLN A 185 -16.59 -3.92 -3.20
C GLN A 185 -16.92 -2.78 -2.23
N GLU A 186 -18.05 -2.89 -1.52
CA GLU A 186 -18.46 -1.94 -0.48
C GLU A 186 -17.42 -1.87 0.64
N ASN A 187 -16.97 -3.02 1.16
CA ASN A 187 -15.94 -3.07 2.20
C ASN A 187 -14.60 -2.49 1.73
N CYS A 188 -14.19 -2.73 0.48
CA CYS A 188 -12.96 -2.13 -0.06
C CYS A 188 -13.06 -0.61 -0.23
N ALA A 189 -14.18 -0.11 -0.76
CA ALA A 189 -14.40 1.33 -0.87
C ALA A 189 -14.40 1.99 0.52
N LEU A 190 -15.05 1.36 1.49
CA LEU A 190 -15.06 1.80 2.89
C LEU A 190 -13.65 1.81 3.50
N ALA A 191 -12.87 0.74 3.32
CA ALA A 191 -11.50 0.65 3.80
C ALA A 191 -10.67 1.80 3.23
N ILE A 192 -10.67 1.98 1.90
CA ILE A 192 -9.89 3.03 1.23
C ILE A 192 -10.29 4.44 1.71
N GLY A 193 -11.59 4.70 1.93
CA GLY A 193 -12.04 5.98 2.48
C GLY A 193 -11.51 6.23 3.91
N LEU A 194 -11.50 5.20 4.76
CA LEU A 194 -10.94 5.29 6.13
C LEU A 194 -9.42 5.50 6.12
N LEU A 195 -8.70 4.85 5.20
CA LEU A 195 -7.27 5.10 4.99
C LEU A 195 -7.00 6.56 4.61
N GLY A 196 -7.99 7.22 3.99
CA GLY A 196 -7.95 8.60 3.53
C GLY A 196 -8.02 9.67 4.61
N ARG A 197 -8.14 9.29 5.89
CA ARG A 197 -8.17 10.23 7.02
C ARG A 197 -6.82 10.86 7.31
N ASP A 198 -5.74 10.21 6.88
CA ASP A 198 -4.39 10.73 7.00
C ASP A 198 -3.91 11.30 5.64
N PRO A 199 -3.56 12.59 5.56
CA PRO A 199 -3.13 13.22 4.31
C PRO A 199 -1.91 12.56 3.64
N GLU A 200 -0.99 11.98 4.41
CA GLU A 200 0.20 11.28 3.89
C GLU A 200 -0.20 9.98 3.15
N CYS A 201 -1.19 9.28 3.68
CA CYS A 201 -1.78 8.09 3.10
C CYS A 201 -2.50 8.37 1.76
N VAL A 202 -3.15 9.54 1.65
CA VAL A 202 -3.91 9.92 0.45
C VAL A 202 -3.00 10.03 -0.79
N GLU A 203 -1.83 10.62 -0.65
CA GLU A 203 -0.88 10.78 -1.76
C GLU A 203 -0.44 9.41 -2.33
N GLN A 204 -0.13 8.45 -1.45
CA GLN A 204 0.25 7.10 -1.85
C GLN A 204 -0.90 6.35 -2.55
N MET A 205 -2.14 6.52 -2.08
CA MET A 205 -3.31 5.91 -2.72
C MET A 205 -3.62 6.51 -4.09
N VAL A 206 -3.41 7.83 -4.28
CA VAL A 206 -3.52 8.51 -5.58
C VAL A 206 -2.49 7.92 -6.55
N GLN A 207 -1.24 7.75 -6.13
CA GLN A 207 -0.19 7.12 -6.92
C GLN A 207 -0.51 5.64 -7.26
N ALA A 208 -1.16 4.92 -6.34
CA ALA A 208 -1.64 3.55 -6.57
C ALA A 208 -2.84 3.46 -7.53
N GLY A 209 -3.40 4.59 -7.96
CA GLY A 209 -4.46 4.66 -8.98
C GLY A 209 -5.89 4.62 -8.43
N VAL A 210 -6.11 5.06 -7.18
CA VAL A 210 -7.45 5.11 -6.58
C VAL A 210 -8.46 5.90 -7.43
N CYS A 211 -8.04 7.04 -8.00
CA CYS A 211 -8.92 7.91 -8.79
C CYS A 211 -9.49 7.19 -10.02
N LEU A 212 -8.63 6.47 -10.76
CA LEU A 212 -9.06 5.70 -11.92
C LEU A 212 -9.97 4.53 -11.53
N ALA A 213 -9.64 3.83 -10.44
CA ALA A 213 -10.46 2.72 -9.95
C ALA A 213 -11.86 3.20 -9.53
N PHE A 214 -11.93 4.29 -8.78
CA PHE A 214 -13.18 4.90 -8.32
C PHE A 214 -14.00 5.46 -9.47
N ALA A 215 -13.40 6.14 -10.45
CA ALA A 215 -14.10 6.59 -11.64
C ALA A 215 -14.77 5.43 -12.40
N LYS A 216 -14.08 4.29 -12.51
CA LYS A 216 -14.65 3.10 -13.14
C LYS A 216 -15.85 2.55 -12.36
N VAL A 217 -15.72 2.42 -11.04
CA VAL A 217 -16.80 1.90 -10.18
C VAL A 217 -17.98 2.86 -10.15
N LEU A 218 -17.75 4.17 -10.12
CA LEU A 218 -18.80 5.17 -10.26
C LEU A 218 -19.53 5.04 -11.59
N LYS A 219 -18.85 4.69 -12.68
CA LYS A 219 -19.51 4.55 -13.99
C LYS A 219 -20.33 3.26 -14.14
N GLU A 220 -19.85 2.14 -13.61
CA GLU A 220 -20.33 0.79 -13.96
C GLU A 220 -20.81 -0.05 -12.77
N GLY A 221 -20.55 0.42 -11.53
CA GLY A 221 -20.82 -0.34 -10.32
C GLY A 221 -22.30 -0.36 -9.90
N PRO A 222 -22.72 -1.31 -9.05
CA PRO A 222 -24.03 -1.28 -8.41
C PRO A 222 -24.22 0.00 -7.59
N MET A 223 -25.45 0.53 -7.53
CA MET A 223 -25.76 1.78 -6.83
C MET A 223 -25.21 1.86 -5.39
N LYS A 224 -25.31 0.75 -4.63
CA LYS A 224 -24.75 0.68 -3.26
C LYS A 224 -23.23 0.89 -3.23
N VAL A 225 -22.52 0.26 -4.17
CA VAL A 225 -21.07 0.39 -4.31
C VAL A 225 -20.71 1.81 -4.78
N GLN A 226 -21.46 2.36 -5.75
CA GLN A 226 -21.28 3.74 -6.22
C GLN A 226 -21.43 4.75 -5.07
N ALA A 227 -22.44 4.59 -4.21
CA ALA A 227 -22.65 5.43 -3.04
C ALA A 227 -21.49 5.34 -2.04
N MET A 228 -20.98 4.14 -1.78
CA MET A 228 -19.83 3.95 -0.89
C MET A 228 -18.54 4.56 -1.49
N VAL A 229 -18.33 4.42 -2.80
CA VAL A 229 -17.21 5.08 -3.49
C VAL A 229 -17.35 6.60 -3.46
N ALA A 230 -18.56 7.15 -3.60
CA ALA A 230 -18.80 8.58 -3.47
C ALA A 230 -18.44 9.09 -2.07
N TRP A 231 -18.80 8.35 -1.01
CA TRP A 231 -18.36 8.65 0.36
C TRP A 231 -16.83 8.61 0.47
N ALA A 232 -16.17 7.56 -0.04
CA ALA A 232 -14.72 7.44 0.03
C ALA A 232 -14.00 8.58 -0.73
N VAL A 233 -14.53 9.00 -1.89
CA VAL A 233 -14.02 10.18 -2.62
C VAL A 233 -14.14 11.43 -1.75
N SER A 234 -15.25 11.61 -1.04
CA SER A 234 -15.45 12.77 -0.16
C SER A 234 -14.43 12.83 0.98
N GLU A 235 -14.12 11.70 1.61
CA GLU A 235 -13.10 11.62 2.67
C GLU A 235 -11.71 11.98 2.13
N LEU A 236 -11.32 11.41 0.98
CA LEU A 236 -10.01 11.67 0.36
C LEU A 236 -9.86 13.15 -0.06
N ALA A 237 -10.91 13.70 -0.66
CA ALA A 237 -10.93 15.09 -1.13
C ALA A 237 -10.94 16.12 0.02
N ALA A 238 -11.56 15.78 1.15
CA ALA A 238 -11.61 16.64 2.33
C ALA A 238 -10.24 16.73 3.04
N ASN A 239 -9.52 15.62 3.14
CA ASN A 239 -8.26 15.55 3.90
C ASN A 239 -7.01 15.88 3.07
N HIS A 240 -7.09 15.89 1.73
CA HIS A 240 -5.94 16.17 0.88
C HIS A 240 -6.31 17.02 -0.35
N PRO A 241 -6.11 18.36 -0.32
CA PRO A 241 -6.47 19.25 -1.42
C PRO A 241 -5.87 18.86 -2.78
N LYS A 242 -4.64 18.35 -2.82
CA LYS A 242 -4.01 17.91 -4.08
C LYS A 242 -4.72 16.70 -4.73
N SER A 243 -5.48 15.91 -3.96
CA SER A 243 -6.25 14.79 -4.53
C SER A 243 -7.43 15.28 -5.35
N GLN A 244 -7.92 16.51 -5.10
CA GLN A 244 -9.06 17.09 -5.80
C GLN A 244 -8.77 17.25 -7.30
N ASP A 245 -7.56 17.72 -7.63
CA ASP A 245 -7.10 17.84 -9.02
C ASP A 245 -7.05 16.46 -9.69
N ALA A 246 -6.52 15.44 -9.00
CA ALA A 246 -6.47 14.08 -9.53
C ALA A 246 -7.88 13.52 -9.79
N PHE A 247 -8.82 13.72 -8.87
CA PHE A 247 -10.21 13.30 -9.07
C PHE A 247 -10.89 14.06 -10.22
N ALA A 248 -10.62 15.36 -10.37
CA ALA A 248 -11.12 16.17 -11.48
C ALA A 248 -10.61 15.64 -12.83
N LEU A 249 -9.31 15.35 -12.95
CA LEU A 249 -8.69 14.78 -14.15
C LEU A 249 -9.30 13.42 -14.54
N HIS A 250 -9.72 12.62 -13.56
CA HIS A 250 -10.34 11.32 -13.78
C HIS A 250 -11.87 11.36 -13.95
N ASN A 251 -12.46 12.54 -14.21
CA ASN A 251 -13.91 12.74 -14.44
C ASN A 251 -14.82 12.35 -13.26
N VAL A 252 -14.28 12.24 -12.04
CA VAL A 252 -15.07 11.82 -10.87
C VAL A 252 -16.18 12.81 -10.56
N ILE A 253 -15.90 14.12 -10.66
CA ILE A 253 -16.90 15.19 -10.45
C ILE A 253 -18.11 15.02 -11.38
N ARG A 254 -17.86 14.80 -12.67
CA ARG A 254 -18.92 14.62 -13.67
C ARG A 254 -19.80 13.41 -13.37
N LEU A 255 -19.19 12.30 -12.92
CA LEU A 255 -19.92 11.09 -12.57
C LEU A 255 -20.79 11.29 -11.31
N LEU A 256 -20.24 11.94 -10.28
CA LEU A 256 -20.97 12.24 -9.04
C LEU A 256 -22.17 13.17 -9.31
N VAL A 257 -21.97 14.25 -10.07
CA VAL A 257 -23.07 15.15 -10.48
C VAL A 257 -24.09 14.39 -11.33
N GLY A 258 -23.65 13.48 -12.21
CA GLY A 258 -24.53 12.62 -13.00
C GLY A 258 -25.42 11.72 -12.13
N HIS A 259 -24.90 11.15 -11.05
CA HIS A 259 -25.69 10.35 -10.11
C HIS A 259 -26.74 11.17 -9.36
N LEU A 260 -26.39 12.38 -8.92
CA LEU A 260 -27.37 13.31 -8.31
C LEU A 260 -28.45 13.74 -9.31
N ALA A 261 -28.06 13.93 -10.58
CA ALA A 261 -28.99 14.31 -11.64
C ALA A 261 -29.92 13.16 -12.09
N PHE A 262 -29.55 11.91 -11.82
CA PHE A 262 -30.30 10.73 -12.29
C PHE A 262 -31.72 10.66 -11.71
N GLU A 263 -31.90 10.96 -10.42
CA GLU A 263 -33.23 11.00 -9.79
C GLU A 263 -34.02 12.26 -10.16
N THR A 264 -33.35 13.40 -10.37
CA THR A 264 -34.03 14.66 -10.73
C THR A 264 -34.65 14.61 -12.12
N VAL A 265 -34.03 13.95 -13.11
CA VAL A 265 -34.63 13.80 -14.44
C VAL A 265 -35.89 12.91 -14.40
N GLN A 266 -35.90 11.87 -13.56
CA GLN A 266 -37.07 10.99 -13.44
C GLN A 266 -38.23 11.67 -12.71
N GLU A 267 -37.98 12.46 -11.66
CA GLU A 267 -39.02 13.26 -11.00
C GLU A 267 -39.55 14.40 -11.87
N HIS A 268 -38.69 15.16 -12.55
CA HIS A 268 -39.16 16.24 -13.43
C HIS A 268 -39.92 15.72 -14.65
N SER A 269 -39.70 14.49 -15.11
CA SER A 269 -40.52 13.86 -16.15
C SER A 269 -41.91 13.41 -15.64
N LYS A 270 -42.04 13.13 -14.33
CA LYS A 270 -43.31 12.74 -13.69
C LYS A 270 -44.23 13.94 -13.42
N TYR A 271 -43.65 15.13 -13.25
CA TYR A 271 -44.35 16.41 -13.08
C TYR A 271 -44.28 17.33 -14.30
N ALA A 272 -43.65 16.90 -15.39
CA ALA A 272 -43.80 17.55 -16.69
C ALA A 272 -45.26 17.42 -17.11
N ILE A 273 -46.02 18.48 -16.82
CA ILE A 273 -47.38 18.67 -17.30
C ILE A 273 -47.38 18.25 -18.76
N THR A 274 -48.24 17.28 -19.10
CA THR A 274 -48.59 16.99 -20.48
C THR A 274 -49.02 18.31 -21.10
N SER A 275 -48.11 18.94 -21.84
CA SER A 275 -48.46 20.02 -22.74
C SER A 275 -49.41 19.37 -23.73
N LYS A 276 -50.71 19.50 -23.44
CA LYS A 276 -51.77 19.17 -24.39
C LYS A 276 -51.38 19.92 -25.65
N MET A 277 -50.92 19.20 -26.66
CA MET A 277 -50.91 19.70 -28.01
C MET A 277 -52.32 20.22 -28.27
N SER A 278 -52.47 21.53 -28.21
CA SER A 278 -53.70 22.20 -28.56
C SER A 278 -53.98 21.83 -30.01
N ILE A 279 -55.19 21.34 -30.27
CA ILE A 279 -55.70 20.89 -31.58
C ILE A 279 -55.64 22.00 -32.65
N HIS A 280 -55.18 23.20 -32.28
CA HIS A 280 -55.14 24.38 -33.13
C HIS A 280 -53.94 24.47 -34.10
N SER A 281 -52.99 23.52 -34.10
CA SER A 281 -51.87 23.50 -35.07
C SER A 281 -52.07 22.55 -36.26
N VAL A 282 -53.13 21.74 -36.29
CA VAL A 282 -53.40 20.77 -37.37
C VAL A 282 -54.27 21.36 -38.49
N LEU A 283 -54.83 22.56 -38.34
CA LEU A 283 -55.79 23.14 -39.28
C LEU A 283 -55.29 24.31 -40.14
N MET A 284 -53.97 24.55 -40.20
CA MET A 284 -53.40 25.56 -41.11
C MET A 284 -52.72 24.96 -42.36
N ASP A 285 -52.93 23.67 -42.62
CA ASP A 285 -52.52 23.05 -43.89
C ASP A 285 -53.75 22.52 -44.64
N LYS A 286 -54.53 23.46 -45.18
CA LYS A 286 -55.34 23.31 -46.41
C LYS A 286 -56.16 24.57 -46.65
N ARG A 287 -56.00 25.09 -47.87
CA ARG A 287 -56.72 26.21 -48.53
C ARG A 287 -56.06 27.57 -48.35
N THR A 288 -55.19 27.92 -49.29
CA THR A 288 -55.46 28.96 -50.28
C THR A 288 -54.31 29.01 -51.29
N ALA A 289 -54.54 28.49 -52.48
CA ALA A 289 -53.79 28.86 -53.67
C ALA A 289 -54.81 29.18 -54.76
N PRO A 290 -54.82 30.40 -55.31
CA PRO A 290 -55.16 30.62 -56.69
C PRO A 290 -53.90 30.90 -57.51
N ALA A 291 -53.89 30.30 -58.68
CA ALA A 291 -52.89 30.42 -59.73
C ALA A 291 -52.79 31.83 -60.32
N LEU A 292 -51.67 32.07 -61.03
CA LEU A 292 -51.38 32.95 -62.19
C LEU A 292 -49.88 33.33 -62.07
N GLN A 293 -48.99 33.27 -63.06
CA GLN A 293 -49.08 33.03 -64.49
C GLN A 293 -47.63 32.83 -65.04
N PHE A 294 -47.48 31.86 -65.94
CA PHE A 294 -46.54 31.77 -67.08
C PHE A 294 -45.46 32.86 -67.30
N SER A 295 -44.17 32.45 -67.39
CA SER A 295 -43.41 32.35 -68.67
C SER A 295 -41.90 32.58 -68.58
N ARG A 296 -41.20 31.84 -69.46
CA ARG A 296 -39.88 32.10 -70.10
C ARG A 296 -38.61 31.54 -69.46
N THR A 297 -38.25 30.34 -69.96
CA THR A 297 -37.01 30.03 -70.70
C THR A 297 -35.69 30.57 -70.16
N TYR A 298 -34.74 29.68 -69.83
CA TYR A 298 -33.50 29.53 -70.61
C TYR A 298 -32.83 28.17 -70.29
N TRP A 299 -32.26 27.61 -71.35
CA TRP A 299 -31.67 26.29 -71.48
C TRP A 299 -30.21 26.20 -70.98
N MET A 300 -29.86 24.99 -70.52
CA MET A 300 -28.62 24.23 -70.71
C MET A 300 -27.22 24.69 -70.22
N GLN A 301 -26.52 23.65 -69.74
CA GLN A 301 -25.07 23.37 -69.81
C GLN A 301 -24.15 24.28 -68.99
N GLY A 302 -23.16 23.79 -68.26
CA GLY A 302 -22.62 22.45 -68.09
C GLY A 302 -21.25 22.54 -67.42
N SER A 303 -20.72 21.36 -67.09
CA SER A 303 -19.30 21.04 -66.90
C SER A 303 -18.50 21.59 -65.71
N MET A 304 -17.92 20.62 -65.01
CA MET A 304 -16.79 20.59 -64.09
C MET A 304 -15.66 21.59 -64.38
N ALA A 305 -15.03 22.10 -63.30
CA ALA A 305 -13.57 22.02 -63.11
C ALA A 305 -13.17 22.42 -61.67
N ALA A 306 -12.32 21.55 -61.09
CA ALA A 306 -11.34 21.75 -60.01
C ALA A 306 -11.81 22.33 -58.66
#